data_AF-A0A5C7PT66-F1
#
_entry.id   AF-A0A5C7PT66-F1
#
_cell.length_a   1.000
_cell.length_b   1.000
_cell.length_c   1.000
_cell.angle_alpha   90.00
_cell.angle_beta   90.00
_cell.angle_gamma   90.00
#
_symmetry.space_group_name_H-M   'P 1'
#
loop_
_entity.id
_entity.type
_entity.pdbx_description
1 polymer ?
#
loop_
_entity_poly.entity_id
_entity_poly.type
_entity_poly.pdbx_seq_one_letter_code
_entity_poly.pdbx_strand_id
1 'polypeptide(L)'
;MTIATKIVEVSEKLTKLHQAAGLDVEVMAGLDHVAVFSASKADAQASAKSIAESLTGKVEKLGSVVLSFDDEWMARIAVEW
;
A
#
# COMPACT_ATOMS: atom_id res chain seq x y z
N MET A 1 -12.69 -3.54 15.89
CA MET A 1 -11.93 -2.94 14.77
C MET A 1 -11.65 -4.03 13.75
N THR A 2 -12.05 -3.86 12.48
CA THR A 2 -11.88 -4.89 11.45
C THR A 2 -10.49 -4.79 10.81
N ILE A 3 -10.06 -5.84 10.10
CA ILE A 3 -8.75 -5.84 9.45
C ILE A 3 -8.69 -4.81 8.31
N ALA A 4 -9.79 -4.64 7.57
CA ALA A 4 -9.95 -3.57 6.59
C ALA A 4 -9.69 -2.17 7.18
N THR A 5 -10.21 -1.86 8.38
CA THR A 5 -9.92 -0.58 9.05
C THR A 5 -8.44 -0.40 9.35
N LYS A 6 -7.73 -1.47 9.75
CA LYS A 6 -6.28 -1.43 9.98
C LYS A 6 -5.51 -1.15 8.69
N ILE A 7 -5.89 -1.78 7.58
CA ILE A 7 -5.25 -1.56 6.28
C ILE A 7 -5.38 -0.12 5.85
N VAL A 8 -6.59 0.44 5.93
CA VAL A 8 -6.83 1.85 5.60
C VAL A 8 -5.97 2.76 6.46
N GLU A 9 -5.95 2.56 7.78
CA GLU A 9 -5.16 3.39 8.70
C GLU A 9 -3.65 3.31 8.44
N VAL A 10 -3.11 2.10 8.22
CA VAL A 10 -1.69 1.91 7.92
C VAL A 10 -1.34 2.53 6.57
N SER A 11 -2.20 2.34 5.57
CA SER A 11 -2.00 2.90 4.22
C SER A 11 -1.98 4.43 4.27
N GLU A 12 -2.99 5.07 4.87
CA GLU A 12 -3.04 6.53 5.01
C GLU A 12 -1.81 7.11 5.73
N LYS A 13 -1.35 6.45 6.81
CA LYS A 13 -0.14 6.88 7.53
C LYS A 13 1.09 6.82 6.63
N LEU A 14 1.23 5.78 5.81
CA LEU A 14 2.38 5.61 4.92
C LEU A 14 2.31 6.54 3.71
N THR A 15 1.13 6.83 3.18
CA THR A 15 0.93 7.87 2.15
C THR A 15 1.48 9.20 2.63
N LYS A 16 1.10 9.63 3.84
CA LYS A 16 1.58 10.89 4.42
C LYS A 16 3.10 10.90 4.60
N LEU A 17 3.70 9.76 4.97
CA LEU A 17 5.14 9.64 5.11
C LEU A 17 5.86 9.75 3.75
N HIS A 18 5.35 9.09 2.71
CA HIS A 18 5.94 9.19 1.38
C HIS A 18 5.79 10.60 0.77
N GLN A 19 4.62 11.22 0.94
CA GLN A 19 4.39 12.62 0.53
C GLN A 19 5.33 13.59 1.27
N ALA A 20 5.54 13.38 2.58
CA ALA A 20 6.51 14.17 3.36
C ALA A 20 7.96 13.95 2.92
N ALA A 21 8.27 12.79 2.34
CA ALA A 21 9.57 12.49 1.73
C ALA A 21 9.73 13.06 0.31
N GLY A 22 8.71 13.76 -0.22
CA GLY A 22 8.73 14.37 -1.55
C GLY A 22 8.37 13.41 -2.69
N LEU A 23 7.87 12.21 -2.36
CA LEU A 23 7.37 11.27 -3.38
C LEU A 23 5.95 11.67 -3.79
N ASP A 24 5.74 11.81 -5.10
CA ASP A 24 4.43 12.06 -5.68
C ASP A 24 3.67 10.73 -5.79
N VAL A 25 3.10 10.30 -4.65
CA VAL A 25 2.33 9.06 -4.51
C VAL A 25 0.96 9.32 -3.92
N GLU A 26 -0.04 8.68 -4.53
CA GLU A 26 -1.40 8.59 -4.06
C GLU A 26 -1.72 7.13 -3.73
N VAL A 27 -2.43 6.89 -2.63
CA VAL A 27 -2.76 5.54 -2.17
C VAL A 27 -4.25 5.45 -1.91
N MET A 28 -4.89 4.44 -2.49
CA MET A 28 -6.28 4.10 -2.25
C MET A 28 -6.36 2.73 -1.57
N ALA A 29 -6.86 2.70 -0.34
CA ALA A 29 -7.05 1.45 0.39
C ALA A 29 -8.51 1.02 0.34
N GLY A 30 -8.76 -0.18 -0.19
CA GLY A 30 -10.01 -0.91 -0.15
C GLY A 30 -10.07 -1.88 1.04
N LEU A 31 -11.09 -2.75 1.03
CA LEU A 31 -11.27 -3.75 2.08
C LEU A 31 -10.17 -4.82 2.06
N ASP A 32 -9.78 -5.26 0.87
CA ASP A 32 -8.92 -6.40 0.57
C ASP A 32 -7.74 -6.05 -0.36
N HIS A 33 -7.63 -4.78 -0.76
CA HIS A 33 -6.55 -4.33 -1.63
C HIS A 33 -6.10 -2.91 -1.30
N VAL A 34 -4.86 -2.58 -1.66
CA VAL A 34 -4.34 -1.21 -1.64
C VAL A 34 -3.76 -0.90 -3.02
N ALA A 35 -4.23 0.16 -3.65
CA ALA A 35 -3.67 0.68 -4.90
C ALA A 35 -2.75 1.86 -4.59
N VAL A 36 -1.59 1.90 -5.25
CA VAL A 36 -0.59 2.96 -5.14
C VAL A 36 -0.34 3.51 -6.54
N PHE A 37 -0.56 4.80 -6.70
CA PHE A 37 -0.38 5.55 -7.93
C PHE A 37 0.80 6.51 -7.75
N SER A 38 1.61 6.67 -8.79
CA SER A 38 2.68 7.66 -8.80
C SER A 38 2.96 8.12 -10.22
N ALA A 39 3.55 9.31 -10.37
CA ALA A 39 4.09 9.77 -11.65
C ALA A 39 5.21 8.87 -12.20
N SER A 40 5.84 8.06 -11.34
CA SER A 40 6.93 7.15 -11.69
C SER A 40 6.60 5.71 -11.30
N LYS A 41 6.79 4.76 -12.24
CA LYS A 41 6.65 3.32 -11.95
C LYS A 41 7.59 2.88 -10.82
N ALA A 42 8.80 3.43 -10.75
CA ALA A 42 9.76 3.09 -9.70
C ALA A 42 9.29 3.56 -8.32
N ASP A 43 8.68 4.75 -8.25
CA ASP A 43 8.17 5.32 -7.00
C ASP A 43 6.92 4.57 -6.52
N ALA A 44 5.99 4.25 -7.43
CA ALA A 44 4.84 3.40 -7.13
C ALA A 44 5.29 2.02 -6.60
N GLN A 45 6.31 1.42 -7.21
CA GLN A 45 6.87 0.13 -6.77
C GLN A 45 7.52 0.21 -5.38
N ALA A 46 8.37 1.22 -5.15
CA ALA A 46 9.06 1.41 -3.87
C ALA A 46 8.06 1.68 -2.73
N SER A 47 7.08 2.55 -2.96
CA SER A 47 6.04 2.85 -1.99
C SER A 47 5.12 1.67 -1.72
N ALA A 48 4.72 0.91 -2.73
CA ALA A 48 3.91 -0.30 -2.52
C ALA A 48 4.65 -1.37 -1.73
N LYS A 49 5.95 -1.55 -1.96
CA LYS A 49 6.79 -2.46 -1.18
C LYS A 49 6.86 -2.02 0.29
N SER A 50 7.13 -0.74 0.54
CA SER A 50 7.15 -0.15 1.89
C SER A 50 5.81 -0.33 2.63
N ILE A 51 4.69 -0.17 1.91
CA ILE A 51 3.34 -0.39 2.44
C ILE A 51 3.10 -1.87 2.75
N ALA A 52 3.44 -2.78 1.84
CA ALA A 52 3.30 -4.21 2.05
C ALA A 52 4.09 -4.72 3.27
N GLU A 53 5.35 -4.29 3.41
CA GLU A 53 6.20 -4.63 4.56
C GLU A 53 5.62 -4.09 5.88
N SER A 54 5.05 -2.89 5.85
CA SER A 54 4.40 -2.32 7.03
C SER A 54 3.10 -3.04 7.38
N LEU A 55 2.32 -3.51 6.40
CA LEU A 55 1.09 -4.25 6.62
C LEU A 55 1.37 -5.61 7.25
N THR A 56 2.32 -6.38 6.71
CA THR A 56 2.72 -7.67 7.29
C THR A 56 3.31 -7.54 8.69
N GLY A 57 4.04 -6.46 8.97
CA GLY A 57 4.60 -6.20 10.30
C GLY A 57 3.62 -5.64 11.34
N LYS A 58 2.50 -5.03 10.93
CA LYS A 58 1.56 -4.32 11.84
C LYS A 58 0.18 -4.97 11.95
N VAL A 59 -0.16 -5.90 11.06
CA VAL A 59 -1.47 -6.55 11.04
C VAL A 59 -1.32 -8.05 11.38
N GLU A 60 -1.45 -8.39 12.68
CA GLU A 60 -1.26 -9.76 13.24
C GLU A 60 -2.15 -10.88 12.65
N LYS A 61 -3.08 -10.57 11.75
CA LYS A 61 -4.02 -11.54 11.14
C LYS A 61 -4.05 -11.47 9.61
N LEU A 62 -3.01 -10.90 9.02
CA LEU A 62 -2.88 -10.85 7.58
C LEU A 62 -2.30 -12.19 7.11
N GLY A 63 -3.01 -12.90 6.23
CA GLY A 63 -2.57 -14.19 5.72
C GLY A 63 -1.41 -14.05 4.74
N SER A 64 -1.63 -13.27 3.67
CA SER A 64 -0.60 -13.01 2.66
C SER A 64 -0.75 -11.60 2.06
N VAL A 65 0.36 -11.05 1.55
CA VAL A 65 0.36 -9.85 0.71
C VAL A 65 0.90 -10.20 -0.66
N VAL A 66 0.13 -9.93 -1.70
CA VAL A 66 0.56 -10.09 -3.10
C VAL A 66 0.73 -8.71 -3.73
N LEU A 67 1.91 -8.47 -4.30
CA LEU A 67 2.19 -7.26 -5.06
C LEU A 67 2.01 -7.53 -6.56
N SER A 68 1.18 -6.73 -7.21
CA SER A 68 1.12 -6.68 -8.68
C SER A 68 1.42 -5.27 -9.17
N PHE A 69 2.03 -5.19 -10.36
CA PHE A 69 2.44 -3.94 -10.97
C PHE A 69 1.94 -3.93 -12.39
N ASP A 70 1.08 -2.96 -12.71
CA ASP A 70 0.61 -2.76 -14.08
C ASP A 70 1.54 -1.76 -14.79
N ASP A 71 1.45 -1.69 -16.11
CA ASP A 71 2.26 -0.76 -16.90
C ASP A 71 1.79 0.71 -16.81
N GLU A 72 0.64 0.96 -16.19
CA GLU A 72 0.01 2.28 -16.01
C GLU A 72 0.41 2.99 -14.70
N TRP A 73 1.66 2.81 -14.25
CA TRP A 73 2.22 3.46 -13.04
C TRP A 73 1.41 3.19 -11.76
N MET A 74 0.82 1.99 -11.69
CA MET A 74 -0.01 1.55 -10.59
C MET A 74 0.58 0.27 -10.00
N ALA A 75 0.74 0.27 -8.69
CA ALA A 75 1.04 -0.92 -7.91
C ALA A 75 -0.21 -1.32 -7.10
N ARG A 76 -0.55 -2.60 -7.06
CA ARG A 76 -1.64 -3.13 -6.24
C ARG A 76 -1.09 -4.10 -5.21
N ILE A 77 -1.65 -4.04 -4.03
CA ILE A 77 -1.34 -4.87 -2.88
C ILE A 77 -2.62 -5.64 -2.58
N ALA A 78 -2.72 -6.90 -2.99
CA ALA A 78 -3.82 -7.75 -2.56
C ALA A 78 -3.52 -8.30 -1.16
N VAL A 79 -4.53 -8.31 -0.32
CA VAL A 79 -4.45 -8.78 1.06
C VAL A 79 -5.33 -10.01 1.21
N GLU A 80 -4.69 -11.13 1.49
CA GLU A 80 -5.36 -12.40 1.75
C GLU A 80 -5.42 -12.65 3.26
N TRP A 81 -6.51 -13.27 3.74
CA TRP A 81 -6.79 -13.53 5.15
C TRP A 81 -6.84 -15.01 5.46
#